data_AF-A0A5E4MG06-F1
#
_entry.id   AF-A0A5E4MG06-F1
#
_cell.length_a   1.000
_cell.length_b   1.000
_cell.length_c   1.000
_cell.angle_alpha   90.00
_cell.angle_beta   90.00
_cell.angle_gamma   90.00
#
_symmetry.space_group_name_H-M   'P 1'
#
loop_
_entity.id
_entity.type
_entity.pdbx_description
1 polymer ?
#
loop_
_entity_poly.entity_id
_entity_poly.type
_entity_poly.pdbx_seq_one_letter_code
_entity_poly.pdbx_strand_id
1 'polypeptide(L)'
;MNFYAYRLMIRANEDNNILRCSQLFHQNIVDMYAKIKSERLRYIRYNQAKLRAEEYIHLRDAIVGNVDGITNMVAHVICKNIFKTP
;
A
#
# COMPACT_ATOMS: atom_id res chain seq x y z
N MET A 1 -6.11 10.24 0.40
CA MET A 1 -4.96 11.12 0.67
C MET A 1 -5.35 12.58 0.73
N ASN A 2 -6.16 13.08 -0.22
CA ASN A 2 -6.54 14.50 -0.31
C ASN A 2 -7.18 15.08 0.96
N PHE A 3 -8.02 14.32 1.66
CA PHE A 3 -8.63 14.74 2.93
C PHE A 3 -7.58 15.01 4.04
N TYR A 4 -6.52 14.20 4.11
CA TYR A 4 -5.47 14.37 5.12
C TYR A 4 -4.47 15.46 4.74
N ALA A 5 -4.16 15.59 3.44
CA ALA A 5 -3.36 16.69 2.93
C ALA A 5 -4.03 18.05 3.19
N TYR A 6 -5.35 18.13 3.00
CA TYR A 6 -6.14 19.33 3.31
C TYR A 6 -6.03 19.75 4.78
N ARG A 7 -6.03 18.80 5.73
CA ARG A 7 -5.90 19.11 7.17
C ARG A 7 -4.49 19.48 7.61
N LEU A 8 -3.46 19.12 6.84
CA LEU A 8 -2.06 19.42 7.17
C LEU A 8 -1.57 20.72 6.52
N MET A 9 -2.33 21.28 5.58
CA MET A 9 -1.96 22.51 4.88
C MET A 9 -2.06 23.72 5.81
N ILE A 10 -0.95 24.46 5.97
CA ILE A 10 -0.92 25.72 6.71
C ILE A 10 -1.66 26.79 5.89
N ARG A 11 -2.65 27.44 6.51
CA ARG A 11 -3.34 28.60 5.94
C ARG A 11 -3.04 29.84 6.76
N ALA A 12 -2.75 30.95 6.07
CA ALA A 12 -2.39 32.22 6.71
C ALA A 12 -3.61 32.96 7.33
N ASN A 13 -4.83 32.67 6.87
CA ASN A 13 -6.06 33.31 7.33
C ASN A 13 -6.90 32.46 8.30
N GLU A 14 -6.42 31.28 8.69
CA GLU A 14 -7.14 30.38 9.61
C GLU A 14 -6.23 29.96 10.77
N ASP A 15 -6.80 29.86 11.97
CA ASP A 15 -6.07 29.37 13.14
C ASP A 15 -5.80 27.86 13.00
N ASN A 16 -4.53 27.52 12.75
CA ASN A 16 -4.08 26.15 12.61
C ASN A 16 -3.89 25.49 14.00
N ASN A 17 -4.98 25.33 14.76
CA ASN A 17 -4.95 24.80 16.13
C ASN A 17 -4.30 23.42 16.23
N ILE A 18 -4.50 22.57 15.22
CA ILE A 18 -3.89 21.23 15.14
C ILE A 18 -2.36 21.31 14.99
N LEU A 19 -1.86 22.31 14.26
CA LEU A 19 -0.42 22.51 14.01
C LEU A 19 0.28 23.20 15.20
N ARG A 20 -0.48 23.88 16.07
CA ARG A 20 0.04 24.59 17.24
C ARG A 20 0.32 23.66 18.42
N CYS A 21 -0.35 22.51 18.47
CA CYS A 21 -0.20 21.52 19.53
C CYS A 21 0.95 20.56 19.22
N SER A 22 2.18 20.86 19.67
CA SER A 22 3.39 20.06 19.36
C SER A 22 3.22 18.54 19.57
N GLN A 23 2.97 18.06 20.80
CA GLN A 23 2.91 16.61 21.06
C GLN A 23 1.70 15.93 20.39
N LEU A 24 0.53 16.58 20.45
CA LEU A 24 -0.70 16.02 19.90
C LEU A 24 -0.65 15.97 18.36
N PHE A 25 0.05 16.90 17.73
CA PHE A 25 0.29 16.92 16.28
C PHE A 25 1.11 15.71 15.82
N HIS A 26 2.21 15.41 16.53
CA HIS A 26 3.05 14.25 16.20
C HIS A 26 2.26 12.94 16.32
N GLN A 27 1.48 12.78 17.39
CA GLN A 27 0.60 11.62 17.56
C GLN A 27 -0.43 11.52 16.42
N ASN A 28 -1.05 12.65 16.05
CA ASN A 28 -2.02 12.68 14.96
C ASN A 28 -1.43 12.22 13.62
N ILE A 29 -0.22 12.68 13.26
CA ILE A 29 0.45 12.28 12.02
C ILE A 29 0.76 10.79 12.02
N VAL A 30 1.30 10.26 13.13
CA VAL A 30 1.67 8.85 13.25
C VAL A 30 0.42 7.96 13.12
N ASP A 31 -0.67 8.31 13.81
CA ASP A 31 -1.94 7.59 13.73
C ASP A 31 -2.54 7.63 12.31
N MET A 32 -2.49 8.79 11.65
CA MET A 32 -2.93 8.93 10.27
C MET A 32 -2.16 7.99 9.34
N TYR A 33 -0.85 7.93 9.48
CA TYR A 33 0.01 7.07 8.68
C TYR A 33 -0.29 5.58 8.95
N ALA A 34 -0.40 5.19 10.21
CA ALA A 34 -0.74 3.84 10.62
C ALA A 34 -2.10 3.41 10.05
N LYS A 35 -3.10 4.30 10.08
CA LYS A 35 -4.43 4.05 9.51
C LYS A 35 -4.36 3.81 7.99
N ILE A 36 -3.66 4.67 7.25
CA ILE A 36 -3.48 4.51 5.79
C ILE A 36 -2.78 3.20 5.45
N LYS A 37 -1.71 2.87 6.18
CA LYS A 37 -0.97 1.61 5.99
C LYS A 37 -1.84 0.40 6.30
N SER A 38 -2.63 0.46 7.37
CA SER A 38 -3.55 -0.60 7.76
C SER A 38 -4.62 -0.85 6.70
N GLU A 39 -5.23 0.21 6.16
CA GLU A 39 -6.19 0.07 5.05
C GLU A 39 -5.53 -0.51 3.79
N ARG A 40 -4.28 -0.12 3.49
CA ARG A 40 -3.54 -0.69 2.35
C ARG A 40 -3.21 -2.18 2.55
N LEU A 41 -2.79 -2.57 3.75
CA LEU A 41 -2.58 -3.97 4.10
C LEU A 41 -3.89 -4.76 4.04
N ARG A 42 -4.99 -4.16 4.50
CA ARG A 42 -6.34 -4.73 4.44
C ARG A 42 -6.78 -4.95 2.99
N TYR A 43 -6.56 -3.97 2.12
CA TYR A 43 -6.82 -4.11 0.68
C TYR A 43 -6.02 -5.26 0.07
N ILE A 44 -4.72 -5.34 0.38
CA ILE A 44 -3.87 -6.46 -0.06
C ILE A 44 -4.38 -7.80 0.46
N ARG A 45 -4.92 -7.86 1.68
CA ARG A 45 -5.48 -9.10 2.26
C ARG A 45 -6.79 -9.54 1.62
N TYR A 46 -7.75 -8.63 1.41
CA TYR A 46 -9.05 -9.00 0.86
C TYR A 46 -9.06 -9.13 -0.66
N ASN A 47 -8.24 -8.35 -1.36
CA ASN A 47 -8.19 -8.36 -2.82
C ASN A 47 -7.12 -9.32 -3.39
N GLN A 48 -6.64 -10.28 -2.59
CA GLN A 48 -5.60 -11.23 -3.02
C GLN A 48 -5.99 -12.02 -4.26
N ALA A 49 -7.27 -12.40 -4.39
CA ALA A 49 -7.73 -13.18 -5.54
C ALA A 49 -7.56 -12.40 -6.85
N LYS A 50 -7.91 -11.10 -6.85
CA LYS A 50 -7.72 -10.22 -8.01
C LYS A 50 -6.24 -9.97 -8.31
N LEU A 51 -5.43 -9.73 -7.28
CA LEU A 51 -3.98 -9.55 -7.43
C LEU A 51 -3.30 -10.81 -7.98
N ARG A 52 -3.74 -12.00 -7.57
CA ARG A 52 -3.27 -13.28 -8.11
C ARG A 52 -3.70 -13.46 -9.57
N ALA A 53 -4.95 -13.10 -9.92
CA ALA A 53 -5.43 -13.18 -11.29
C ALA A 53 -4.63 -12.26 -12.24
N GLU A 54 -4.32 -11.03 -11.81
CA GLU A 54 -3.44 -10.11 -12.54
C GLU A 54 -2.03 -10.70 -12.69
N GLU A 55 -1.43 -11.25 -11.63
CA GLU A 55 -0.12 -11.94 -11.71
C GLU A 55 -0.13 -13.13 -12.68
N TYR A 56 -1.20 -13.93 -12.72
CA TYR A 56 -1.32 -15.05 -13.67
C TYR A 56 -1.46 -14.60 -15.13
N ILE A 57 -2.16 -13.49 -15.39
CA ILE A 57 -2.26 -12.91 -16.72
C ILE A 57 -0.88 -12.43 -17.19
N HIS A 58 -0.15 -11.71 -16.34
CA HIS A 58 1.22 -11.28 -16.64
C HIS A 58 2.17 -12.47 -16.84
N LEU A 59 2.00 -13.55 -16.08
CA LEU A 59 2.76 -14.78 -16.27
C LEU A 59 2.47 -15.41 -17.65
N ARG A 60 1.20 -15.50 -18.03
CA ARG A 60 0.80 -16.03 -19.34
C ARG A 60 1.40 -15.21 -20.47
N ASP A 61 1.36 -13.88 -20.37
CA ASP A 61 1.91 -12.99 -21.39
C ASP A 61 3.46 -13.06 -21.43
N ALA A 62 4.12 -13.20 -20.28
CA ALA A 62 5.57 -13.39 -20.20
C ALA A 62 6.03 -14.73 -20.79
N ILE A 63 5.26 -15.81 -20.60
CA ILE A 63 5.51 -17.13 -21.20
C ILE A 63 5.49 -17.04 -22.74
N VAL A 64 4.60 -16.21 -23.30
CA VAL A 64 4.52 -15.99 -24.75
C VAL A 64 5.68 -15.13 -25.27
N GLY A 65 6.28 -14.29 -24.43
CA GLY A 65 7.28 -13.29 -24.81
C GLY A 65 8.75 -13.66 -24.62
N ASN A 66 9.14 -14.34 -23.53
CA ASN A 66 10.53 -14.78 -23.31
C ASN A 66 10.67 -15.77 -22.13
N VAL A 67 11.49 -16.82 -22.27
CA VAL A 67 11.65 -17.91 -21.29
C VAL A 67 12.46 -17.49 -20.05
N ASP A 68 13.39 -16.55 -20.20
CA ASP A 68 14.32 -16.15 -19.12
C ASP A 68 13.66 -15.31 -18.00
N GLY A 69 12.54 -14.66 -18.30
CA GLY A 69 11.75 -13.91 -17.31
C GLY A 69 10.95 -14.82 -16.37
N ILE A 70 10.66 -16.04 -16.80
CA ILE A 70 9.80 -16.99 -16.10
C ILE A 70 10.44 -17.45 -14.79
N THR A 71 11.74 -17.75 -14.80
CA THR A 71 12.45 -18.32 -13.63
C THR A 71 12.46 -17.35 -12.44
N ASN A 72 12.65 -16.05 -12.70
CA ASN A 72 12.64 -15.01 -11.67
C ASN A 72 11.22 -14.73 -11.15
N MET A 73 10.22 -14.78 -12.03
CA MET A 73 8.83 -14.50 -11.66
C MET A 73 8.18 -15.67 -10.90
N VAL A 74 8.48 -16.91 -11.29
CA VAL A 74 8.04 -18.14 -10.60
C VAL A 74 8.63 -18.20 -9.20
N ALA A 75 9.91 -17.87 -9.02
CA ALA A 75 10.52 -17.77 -7.69
C ALA A 75 9.79 -16.76 -6.79
N HIS A 76 9.40 -15.60 -7.34
CA HIS A 76 8.65 -14.57 -6.61
C HIS A 76 7.23 -15.00 -6.24
N VAL A 77 6.52 -15.69 -7.14
CA VAL A 77 5.16 -16.21 -6.91
C VAL A 77 5.19 -17.32 -5.84
N ILE A 78 6.16 -18.23 -5.92
CA ILE A 78 6.35 -19.29 -4.91
C ILE A 78 6.65 -18.67 -3.55
N CYS A 79 7.58 -17.72 -3.48
CA CYS A 79 7.96 -17.07 -2.22
C CYS A 79 6.78 -16.33 -1.58
N LYS A 80 5.98 -15.58 -2.36
CA LYS A 80 4.75 -14.91 -1.86
C LYS A 80 3.67 -15.87 -1.38
N ASN A 81 3.58 -17.08 -1.93
CA ASN A 81 2.61 -18.09 -1.52
C ASN A 81 3.06 -18.83 -0.25
N ILE A 82 4.37 -19.06 -0.06
CA ILE A 82 4.93 -19.72 1.13
C ILE A 82 4.80 -18.81 2.37
N PHE A 83 5.03 -17.50 2.25
CA PHE A 83 4.88 -16.56 3.38
C PHE A 83 3.40 -16.26 3.77
N LYS A 84 2.43 -16.96 3.19
CA LYS A 84 0.98 -16.70 3.38
C LYS A 84 0.15 -17.88 3.88
N THR A 85 0.73 -19.07 4.05
CA THR A 85 0.09 -20.13 4.82
C THR A 85 0.27 -19.85 6.32
N PRO A 86 -0.72 -20.15 7.17
CA PRO A 86 -0.65 -19.85 8.60
C PRO A 86 0.58 -20.48 9.27
#